data_AF-A0A2E3XPY2-F1
#
_entry.id   AF-A0A2E3XPY2-F1
#
_cell.length_a   1.000
_cell.length_b   1.000
_cell.length_c   1.000
_cell.angle_alpha   90.00
_cell.angle_beta   90.00
_cell.angle_gamma   90.00
#
_symmetry.space_group_name_H-M   'P 1'
#
loop_
_entity.id
_entity.type
_entity.pdbx_description
1 polymer ?
#
loop_
_entity_poly.entity_id
_entity_poly.type
_entity_poly.pdbx_seq_one_letter_code
_entity_poly.pdbx_strand_id
1 'polypeptide(L)'
;MFKFYTVGVDINIFSELKFTLKYILIIGGVLSISSCGIKGPNTKSTPIESFSALELQCSQGAKLIEMPSYKKTIQKIEEIDSFLALYNGLSNRESKRIFRPFVGLKKQSTSPQDPLILGEEENLAELEAIEDSWIEAIGEENWYSFLAAKQTQEGRDQFHLKVAVDTDEMETVLKSLNRQLDKVERWNYLQCNLKELKERKKKDIRPYLHYLEERQNFCSKEHCSENELVENKLELLKICENYQNPTTCEIEFLHHKRKKSLHQFESHYIEKSKEAYNKFFKIDVLNKWNCHKEEEITYIEVPYYIDEKFKLKIDQNIEYFESFVEKRWGQGPIQIKLKQVHKETEKAVRVQWNKSSVSFVEYAHPLIIHMSEGLSYKRLMLIYAHELGHVLGFPDCYLEFYEEKHKHSVYYDLDFDQGNLMCDTDFTARAPMYYLEQLRDKACQ
;
A
#
# COMPACT_ATOMS: atom_id res chain seq x y z
N MET A 1 7.28 -42.37 33.58
CA MET A 1 7.90 -43.68 33.27
C MET A 1 6.79 -44.62 32.81
N PHE A 2 6.41 -44.57 31.54
CA PHE A 2 5.33 -45.38 30.96
C PHE A 2 5.93 -46.33 29.93
N LYS A 3 5.72 -47.63 30.11
CA LYS A 3 6.19 -48.70 29.23
C LYS A 3 5.09 -49.10 28.25
N PHE A 4 5.53 -49.29 27.01
CA PHE A 4 4.81 -49.80 25.85
C PHE A 4 4.36 -51.25 26.00
N TYR A 5 3.30 -51.62 25.28
CA TYR A 5 3.19 -52.93 24.64
C TYR A 5 2.72 -52.76 23.20
N THR A 6 3.60 -53.18 22.29
CA THR A 6 3.33 -53.45 20.87
C THR A 6 2.95 -54.93 20.72
N VAL A 7 1.96 -55.20 19.88
CA VAL A 7 1.77 -56.51 19.24
C VAL A 7 1.63 -56.25 17.76
N GLY A 8 2.62 -56.71 16.99
CA GLY A 8 2.54 -56.82 15.55
C GLY A 8 2.14 -58.24 15.16
N VAL A 9 1.44 -58.39 14.04
CA VAL A 9 1.61 -59.50 13.10
C VAL A 9 1.37 -58.94 11.70
N ASP A 10 2.19 -59.45 10.80
CA ASP A 10 2.49 -58.97 9.46
C ASP A 10 1.99 -60.01 8.43
N ILE A 11 2.07 -59.66 7.14
CA ILE A 11 2.13 -60.57 5.95
C ILE A 11 0.81 -60.92 5.21
N ASN A 12 0.57 -60.12 4.15
CA ASN A 12 0.64 -60.44 2.70
C ASN A 12 -0.44 -61.26 1.92
N ILE A 13 -0.73 -60.70 0.71
CA ILE A 13 -0.76 -61.32 -0.65
C ILE A 13 -2.12 -61.77 -1.27
N PHE A 14 -2.43 -61.09 -2.40
CA PHE A 14 -3.22 -61.47 -3.61
C PHE A 14 -4.73 -61.79 -3.42
N SER A 15 -5.68 -61.60 -4.35
CA SER A 15 -5.70 -61.49 -5.82
C SER A 15 -7.02 -60.85 -6.29
N GLU A 16 -7.02 -60.41 -7.54
CA GLU A 16 -8.11 -59.90 -8.38
C GLU A 16 -9.48 -60.59 -8.28
N LEU A 17 -10.57 -59.82 -8.44
CA LEU A 17 -11.73 -60.25 -9.25
C LEU A 17 -12.62 -59.06 -9.66
N LYS A 18 -12.75 -58.87 -10.97
CA LYS A 18 -13.71 -57.99 -11.65
C LYS A 18 -15.12 -58.56 -11.51
N PHE A 19 -16.11 -57.71 -11.21
CA PHE A 19 -17.47 -57.91 -11.73
C PHE A 19 -18.17 -56.58 -11.97
N THR A 20 -18.62 -56.41 -13.21
CA THR A 20 -19.46 -55.32 -13.70
C THR A 20 -20.90 -55.82 -13.67
N LEU A 21 -21.84 -55.09 -13.07
CA LEU A 21 -23.23 -55.19 -13.50
C LEU A 21 -24.01 -53.90 -13.26
N LYS A 22 -24.53 -53.39 -14.38
CA LYS A 22 -25.50 -52.32 -14.54
C LYS A 22 -26.77 -52.62 -13.74
N TYR A 23 -27.31 -51.62 -13.05
CA TYR A 23 -28.76 -51.40 -13.06
C TYR A 23 -29.07 -49.90 -13.14
N ILE A 24 -29.83 -49.58 -14.18
CA ILE A 24 -30.58 -48.35 -14.39
C ILE A 24 -31.82 -48.45 -13.51
N LEU A 25 -32.08 -47.44 -12.69
CA LEU A 25 -33.45 -47.10 -12.31
C LEU A 25 -33.60 -45.58 -12.34
N ILE A 26 -34.34 -45.13 -13.35
CA ILE A 26 -34.95 -43.82 -13.48
C ILE A 26 -36.21 -43.84 -12.61
N ILE A 27 -36.45 -42.78 -11.83
CA ILE A 27 -37.75 -42.10 -11.59
C ILE A 27 -37.56 -41.11 -10.43
N GLY A 28 -38.07 -39.88 -10.62
CA GLY A 28 -38.45 -39.01 -9.50
C GLY A 28 -37.85 -37.61 -9.54
N GLY A 29 -38.42 -36.73 -10.36
CA GLY A 29 -38.07 -35.32 -10.37
C GLY A 29 -38.42 -34.62 -9.05
N VAL A 30 -37.48 -33.82 -8.58
CA VAL A 30 -37.74 -32.58 -7.83
C VAL A 30 -36.77 -31.55 -8.40
N LEU A 31 -37.29 -30.64 -9.22
CA LEU A 31 -36.58 -29.44 -9.64
C LEU A 31 -36.40 -28.54 -8.40
N SER A 32 -35.33 -28.78 -7.66
CA SER A 32 -34.77 -27.79 -6.74
C SER A 32 -34.10 -26.73 -7.61
N ILE A 33 -34.69 -25.54 -7.64
CA ILE A 33 -34.05 -24.34 -8.15
C ILE A 33 -32.89 -24.06 -7.18
N SER A 34 -31.69 -24.49 -7.54
CA SER A 34 -30.48 -24.16 -6.82
C SER A 34 -30.24 -22.66 -6.99
N SER A 35 -30.51 -21.89 -5.95
CA SER A 35 -30.07 -20.51 -5.86
C SER A 35 -28.54 -20.48 -5.93
N CYS A 36 -28.00 -19.81 -6.94
CA CYS A 36 -26.59 -19.43 -7.00
C CYS A 36 -26.35 -18.34 -5.95
N GLY A 37 -26.30 -18.72 -4.68
CA GLY A 37 -25.78 -17.85 -3.63
C GLY A 37 -24.25 -17.80 -3.73
N ILE A 38 -23.68 -16.60 -3.77
CA ILE A 38 -22.24 -16.37 -3.66
C ILE A 38 -21.81 -16.91 -2.29
N LYS A 39 -21.26 -18.12 -2.25
CA LYS A 39 -20.70 -18.70 -1.02
C LYS A 39 -19.40 -17.98 -0.69
N GLY A 40 -19.49 -16.97 0.18
CA GLY A 40 -18.31 -16.39 0.81
C GLY A 40 -17.48 -17.45 1.55
N PRO A 41 -16.13 -17.38 1.52
CA PRO A 41 -15.27 -18.39 2.12
C PRO A 41 -15.51 -18.53 3.62
N ASN A 42 -15.68 -19.78 4.07
CA ASN A 42 -15.98 -20.15 5.43
C ASN A 42 -14.72 -20.04 6.30
N THR A 43 -14.44 -18.85 6.83
CA THR A 43 -13.32 -18.59 7.75
C THR A 43 -13.80 -17.81 8.97
N LYS A 44 -13.34 -18.26 10.15
CA LYS A 44 -13.59 -17.62 11.45
C LYS A 44 -13.21 -16.14 11.36
N SER A 45 -14.09 -15.27 11.83
CA SER A 45 -13.96 -13.82 11.78
C SER A 45 -12.78 -13.35 12.65
N THR A 46 -11.69 -12.95 12.01
CA THR A 46 -10.73 -12.00 12.57
C THR A 46 -11.20 -10.57 12.32
N PRO A 47 -10.79 -9.59 13.15
CA PRO A 47 -11.06 -8.18 12.90
C PRO A 47 -10.50 -7.78 11.53
N ILE A 48 -11.23 -6.91 10.85
CA ILE A 48 -10.86 -6.33 9.57
C ILE A 48 -9.64 -5.41 9.80
N GLU A 49 -8.50 -5.78 9.22
CA GLU A 49 -7.30 -4.95 9.14
C GLU A 49 -7.22 -4.36 7.71
N SER A 50 -7.77 -3.15 7.49
CA SER A 50 -7.43 -2.32 6.31
C SER A 50 -6.14 -1.53 6.60
N PHE A 51 -5.30 -1.43 5.58
CA PHE A 51 -3.99 -0.75 5.50
C PHE A 51 -4.20 0.67 4.93
N SER A 52 -3.31 1.65 4.93
CA SER A 52 -1.92 1.85 5.35
C SER A 52 -1.79 3.34 5.68
N ALA A 53 -1.38 3.65 6.90
CA ALA A 53 -0.96 4.98 7.28
C ALA A 53 0.54 4.90 7.53
N LEU A 54 1.39 5.00 6.52
CA LEU A 54 2.81 5.22 6.79
C LEU A 54 2.97 6.72 7.13
N GLU A 55 3.61 6.97 8.27
CA GLU A 55 4.09 8.25 8.82
C GLU A 55 3.19 9.29 9.51
N LEU A 56 1.86 9.39 9.31
CA LEU A 56 1.17 10.65 9.69
C LEU A 56 0.25 10.59 10.91
N GLN A 57 0.78 10.28 12.10
CA GLN A 57 -0.05 10.28 13.31
C GLN A 57 -0.63 11.65 13.59
N CYS A 58 -1.92 11.71 13.88
CA CYS A 58 -2.48 12.84 14.60
C CYS A 58 -1.68 13.00 15.89
N SER A 59 -1.09 14.18 16.11
CA SER A 59 -0.38 14.47 17.36
C SER A 59 -1.26 14.11 18.57
N GLN A 60 -0.64 13.61 19.65
CA GLN A 60 -1.38 13.19 20.84
C GLN A 60 -2.33 14.30 21.31
N GLY A 61 -3.65 14.05 21.19
CA GLY A 61 -4.70 15.00 21.56
C GLY A 61 -5.41 15.69 20.38
N ALA A 62 -4.94 15.55 19.15
CA ALA A 62 -5.69 15.99 17.97
C ALA A 62 -6.93 15.10 17.81
N LYS A 63 -8.11 15.72 17.87
CA LYS A 63 -9.39 15.03 17.63
C LYS A 63 -9.51 14.79 16.13
N LEU A 64 -9.55 13.52 15.72
CA LEU A 64 -9.88 13.13 14.35
C LEU A 64 -11.26 13.70 13.98
N ILE A 65 -11.30 14.60 13.00
CA ILE A 65 -12.55 15.13 12.46
C ILE A 65 -12.95 14.21 11.33
N GLU A 66 -14.00 13.43 11.54
CA GLU A 66 -14.53 12.56 10.49
C GLU A 66 -15.05 13.39 9.31
N MET A 67 -14.37 13.23 8.17
CA MET A 67 -14.72 13.90 6.92
C MET A 67 -16.08 13.41 6.37
N PRO A 68 -16.85 14.29 5.68
CA PRO A 68 -18.13 13.88 5.10
C PRO A 68 -18.02 12.69 4.13
N SER A 69 -16.98 12.65 3.29
CA SER A 69 -16.66 11.56 2.37
C SER A 69 -16.48 10.22 3.11
N TYR A 70 -15.74 10.22 4.22
CA TYR A 70 -15.58 9.05 5.08
C TYR A 70 -16.93 8.57 5.62
N LYS A 71 -17.73 9.46 6.22
CA LYS A 71 -19.06 9.11 6.77
C LYS A 71 -19.99 8.52 5.72
N LYS A 72 -20.06 9.16 4.54
CA LYS A 72 -20.90 8.68 3.43
C LYS A 72 -20.42 7.34 2.90
N THR A 73 -19.11 7.12 2.82
CA THR A 73 -18.55 5.83 2.39
C THR A 73 -18.93 4.71 3.35
N ILE A 74 -18.79 4.94 4.67
CA ILE A 74 -19.21 3.97 5.70
C ILE A 74 -20.71 3.69 5.61
N GLN A 75 -21.54 4.73 5.49
CA GLN A 75 -22.97 4.57 5.30
C GLN A 75 -23.29 3.72 4.06
N LYS A 76 -22.61 3.99 2.93
CA LYS A 76 -22.82 3.23 1.69
C LYS A 76 -22.45 1.75 1.84
N ILE A 77 -21.34 1.46 2.53
CA ILE A 77 -20.94 0.08 2.86
C ILE A 77 -22.02 -0.61 3.67
N GLU A 78 -22.57 0.03 4.70
CA GLU A 78 -23.65 -0.54 5.53
C GLU A 78 -24.92 -0.80 4.73
N GLU A 79 -25.27 0.09 3.79
CA GLU A 79 -26.41 -0.10 2.89
C GLU A 79 -26.21 -1.28 1.95
N ILE A 80 -25.03 -1.39 1.33
CA ILE A 80 -24.68 -2.49 0.43
C ILE A 80 -24.62 -3.82 1.19
N ASP A 81 -24.05 -3.84 2.39
CA ASP A 81 -24.04 -5.02 3.27
C ASP A 81 -25.46 -5.49 3.60
N SER A 82 -26.36 -4.54 3.89
CA SER A 82 -27.76 -4.83 4.19
C SER A 82 -28.50 -5.41 2.97
N PHE A 83 -28.24 -4.87 1.77
CA PHE A 83 -28.77 -5.44 0.53
C PHE A 83 -28.26 -6.87 0.32
N LEU A 84 -26.95 -7.09 0.45
CA LEU A 84 -26.32 -8.41 0.30
C LEU A 84 -26.88 -9.42 1.31
N ALA A 85 -27.23 -8.99 2.53
CA ALA A 85 -27.83 -9.86 3.53
C ALA A 85 -29.22 -10.33 3.08
N LEU A 86 -30.07 -9.42 2.58
CA LEU A 86 -31.40 -9.78 2.07
C LEU A 86 -31.30 -10.63 0.80
N TYR A 87 -30.42 -10.25 -0.14
CA TYR A 87 -30.15 -11.01 -1.36
C TYR A 87 -29.77 -12.47 -1.07
N ASN A 88 -28.97 -12.71 -0.03
CA ASN A 88 -28.53 -14.04 0.38
C ASN A 88 -29.51 -14.76 1.32
N GLY A 89 -30.70 -14.20 1.60
CA GLY A 89 -31.65 -14.78 2.55
C GLY A 89 -31.15 -14.81 4.00
N LEU A 90 -30.27 -13.89 4.36
CA LEU A 90 -29.63 -13.76 5.68
C LEU A 90 -30.27 -12.63 6.52
N SER A 91 -31.58 -12.42 6.40
CA SER A 91 -32.31 -11.29 7.02
C SER A 91 -32.15 -11.17 8.54
N ASN A 92 -31.83 -12.27 9.24
CA ASN A 92 -31.67 -12.32 10.70
C ASN A 92 -30.23 -12.19 11.21
N ARG A 93 -29.24 -11.86 10.36
CA ARG A 93 -27.84 -11.66 10.78
C ARG A 93 -27.49 -10.17 10.92
N GLU A 94 -28.05 -9.50 11.92
CA GLU A 94 -27.76 -8.08 12.21
C GLU A 94 -26.29 -7.75 12.59
N SER A 95 -25.36 -8.71 12.56
CA SER A 95 -24.03 -8.52 13.16
C SER A 95 -22.83 -9.07 12.38
N LYS A 96 -23.00 -9.60 11.16
CA LYS A 96 -21.87 -10.06 10.34
C LYS A 96 -21.79 -9.30 9.02
N ARG A 97 -20.86 -8.35 8.93
CA ARG A 97 -20.47 -7.72 7.65
C ARG A 97 -20.20 -8.80 6.61
N ILE A 98 -20.91 -8.75 5.49
CA ILE A 98 -20.75 -9.69 4.37
C ILE A 98 -19.61 -9.19 3.49
N PHE A 99 -19.60 -7.88 3.27
CA PHE A 99 -18.49 -7.11 2.76
C PHE A 99 -17.30 -7.28 3.68
N ARG A 100 -16.30 -7.98 3.16
CA ARG A 100 -14.98 -8.05 3.75
C ARG A 100 -14.06 -7.25 2.86
N PRO A 101 -13.23 -6.38 3.42
CA PRO A 101 -12.24 -5.72 2.61
C PRO A 101 -11.38 -6.73 1.88
N PHE A 102 -11.33 -6.59 0.55
CA PHE A 102 -10.46 -7.40 -0.28
C PHE A 102 -9.01 -6.99 0.03
N VAL A 103 -8.33 -7.81 0.83
CA VAL A 103 -6.89 -7.65 1.05
C VAL A 103 -6.18 -8.08 -0.24
N GLY A 104 -5.48 -7.13 -0.89
CA GLY A 104 -4.67 -7.42 -2.08
C GLY A 104 -5.33 -7.05 -3.42
N LEU A 105 -6.11 -5.96 -3.47
CA LEU A 105 -6.54 -5.39 -4.74
C LEU A 105 -5.32 -5.00 -5.60
N LYS A 106 -5.46 -5.11 -6.93
CA LYS A 106 -4.43 -4.67 -7.87
C LYS A 106 -4.02 -3.24 -7.51
N LYS A 107 -2.71 -3.04 -7.35
CA LYS A 107 -2.10 -1.76 -7.01
C LYS A 107 -2.62 -0.72 -8.01
N GLN A 108 -3.25 0.35 -7.49
CA GLN A 108 -3.49 1.53 -8.31
C GLN A 108 -2.13 2.09 -8.70
N SER A 109 -1.93 2.46 -9.96
CA SER A 109 -0.74 3.19 -10.34
C SER A 109 -0.69 4.46 -9.51
N THR A 110 0.44 4.70 -8.86
CA THR A 110 0.70 5.92 -8.11
C THR A 110 1.99 6.52 -8.63
N SER A 111 2.16 6.57 -9.95
CA SER A 111 3.36 7.13 -10.56
C SER A 111 3.35 8.66 -10.50
N PRO A 112 4.48 9.33 -10.79
CA PRO A 112 4.51 10.78 -10.90
C PRO A 112 3.54 11.35 -11.95
N GLN A 113 3.26 10.59 -13.02
CA GLN A 113 2.34 10.93 -14.11
C GLN A 113 0.87 10.67 -13.76
N ASP A 114 0.61 9.69 -12.90
CA ASP A 114 -0.73 9.33 -12.41
C ASP A 114 -0.71 9.23 -10.87
N PRO A 115 -0.60 10.38 -10.17
CA PRO A 115 -0.51 10.39 -8.73
C PRO A 115 -1.86 10.06 -8.10
N LEU A 116 -1.84 9.46 -6.91
CA LEU A 116 -3.02 9.32 -6.09
C LEU A 116 -3.41 10.70 -5.54
N ILE A 117 -4.61 11.15 -5.91
CA ILE A 117 -5.23 12.37 -5.38
C ILE A 117 -6.24 11.99 -4.30
N LEU A 118 -6.12 12.62 -3.13
CA LEU A 118 -6.98 12.40 -1.98
C LEU A 118 -7.56 13.75 -1.55
N GLY A 119 -8.81 14.01 -1.92
CA GLY A 119 -9.52 15.22 -1.53
C GLY A 119 -11.00 14.93 -1.29
N GLU A 120 -11.66 15.86 -0.61
CA GLU A 120 -13.07 15.67 -0.23
C GLU A 120 -13.98 15.61 -1.46
N GLU A 121 -13.75 16.48 -2.45
CA GLU A 121 -14.56 16.55 -3.66
C GLU A 121 -14.35 15.32 -4.54
N GLU A 122 -13.10 14.92 -4.75
CA GLU A 122 -12.73 13.74 -5.54
C GLU A 122 -13.30 12.46 -4.92
N ASN A 123 -13.18 12.32 -3.60
CA ASN A 123 -13.71 11.15 -2.89
C ASN A 123 -15.24 11.07 -2.95
N LEU A 124 -15.94 12.20 -2.92
CA LEU A 124 -17.40 12.22 -3.04
C LEU A 124 -17.86 11.88 -4.46
N ALA A 125 -17.18 12.42 -5.48
CA ALA A 125 -17.47 12.11 -6.88
C ALA A 125 -17.22 10.63 -7.21
N GLU A 126 -16.12 10.05 -6.73
CA GLU A 126 -15.83 8.63 -6.90
C GLU A 126 -16.87 7.74 -6.20
N LEU A 127 -17.32 8.13 -5.00
CA LEU A 127 -18.38 7.39 -4.29
C LEU A 127 -19.73 7.44 -5.02
N GLU A 128 -20.08 8.58 -5.62
CA GLU A 128 -21.30 8.73 -6.43
C GLU A 128 -21.25 7.82 -7.66
N ALA A 129 -20.12 7.79 -8.37
CA ALA A 129 -19.94 6.88 -9.51
C ALA A 129 -20.01 5.38 -9.10
N ILE A 130 -19.50 5.03 -7.91
CA ILE A 130 -19.63 3.67 -7.35
C ILE A 130 -21.09 3.35 -7.03
N GLU A 131 -21.86 4.32 -6.53
CA GLU A 131 -23.29 4.15 -6.27
C GLU A 131 -24.09 3.93 -7.57
N ASP A 132 -23.83 4.72 -8.61
CA ASP A 132 -24.47 4.54 -9.92
C ASP A 132 -24.17 3.15 -10.49
N SER A 133 -22.90 2.73 -10.45
CA SER A 133 -22.48 1.40 -10.92
C SER A 133 -23.11 0.28 -10.10
N TRP A 134 -23.29 0.47 -8.79
CA TRP A 134 -24.00 -0.47 -7.93
C TRP A 134 -25.45 -0.62 -8.35
N ILE A 135 -26.15 0.50 -8.56
CA ILE A 135 -27.57 0.52 -8.96
C ILE A 135 -27.74 -0.16 -10.32
N GLU A 136 -26.84 0.07 -11.27
CA GLU A 136 -26.83 -0.62 -12.55
C GLU A 136 -26.65 -2.14 -12.37
N ALA A 137 -25.65 -2.56 -11.60
CA ALA A 137 -25.33 -3.98 -11.36
C ALA A 137 -26.50 -4.76 -10.75
N ILE A 138 -27.21 -4.17 -9.76
CA ILE A 138 -28.33 -4.84 -9.10
C ILE A 138 -29.68 -4.57 -9.77
N GLY A 139 -29.76 -3.61 -10.69
CA GLY A 139 -31.00 -3.11 -11.27
C GLY A 139 -31.73 -2.11 -10.38
N GLU A 140 -32.10 -0.97 -10.98
CA GLU A 140 -32.76 0.15 -10.30
C GLU A 140 -34.04 -0.25 -9.54
N GLU A 141 -34.86 -1.14 -10.13
CA GLU A 141 -36.07 -1.65 -9.49
C GLU A 141 -35.79 -2.44 -8.20
N ASN A 142 -34.70 -3.21 -8.18
CA ASN A 142 -34.27 -3.96 -6.99
C ASN A 142 -33.79 -3.00 -5.91
N TRP A 143 -33.03 -1.96 -6.29
CA TRP A 143 -32.52 -0.96 -5.36
C TRP A 143 -33.64 -0.21 -4.63
N TYR A 144 -34.62 0.35 -5.37
CA TYR A 144 -35.73 1.05 -4.71
C TYR A 144 -36.62 0.11 -3.90
N SER A 145 -36.83 -1.13 -4.38
CA SER A 145 -37.55 -2.13 -3.60
C SER A 145 -36.84 -2.44 -2.28
N PHE A 146 -35.51 -2.50 -2.29
CA PHE A 146 -34.68 -2.67 -1.10
C PHE A 146 -34.80 -1.47 -0.15
N LEU A 147 -34.69 -0.24 -0.67
CA LEU A 147 -34.79 0.98 0.14
C LEU A 147 -36.16 1.11 0.83
N ALA A 148 -37.24 0.66 0.18
CA ALA A 148 -38.56 0.58 0.80
C ALA A 148 -38.61 -0.55 1.84
N ALA A 149 -38.09 -1.74 1.51
CA ALA A 149 -38.09 -2.91 2.39
C ALA A 149 -37.29 -2.71 3.68
N LYS A 150 -36.14 -2.03 3.63
CA LYS A 150 -35.24 -1.89 4.79
C LYS A 150 -35.84 -1.10 5.97
N GLN A 151 -36.91 -0.34 5.72
CA GLN A 151 -37.54 0.52 6.73
C GLN A 151 -38.38 -0.24 7.76
N THR A 152 -38.86 -1.45 7.44
CA THR A 152 -39.72 -2.24 8.34
C THR A 152 -39.26 -3.70 8.36
N GLN A 153 -39.52 -4.42 9.46
CA GLN A 153 -39.23 -5.85 9.54
C GLN A 153 -40.05 -6.63 8.50
N GLU A 154 -41.34 -6.33 8.39
CA GLU A 154 -42.24 -6.95 7.39
C GLU A 154 -41.74 -6.70 5.96
N GLY A 155 -41.27 -5.48 5.66
CA GLY A 155 -40.70 -5.16 4.36
C GLY A 155 -39.46 -5.99 4.04
N ARG A 156 -38.57 -6.20 5.02
CA ARG A 156 -37.40 -7.08 4.88
C ARG A 156 -37.80 -8.53 4.58
N ASP A 157 -38.84 -9.04 5.23
CA ASP A 157 -39.31 -10.42 5.05
C ASP A 157 -39.99 -10.63 3.68
N GLN A 158 -40.49 -9.56 3.05
CA GLN A 158 -41.15 -9.57 1.75
C GLN A 158 -40.23 -9.16 0.59
N PHE A 159 -38.94 -8.90 0.85
CA PHE A 159 -38.02 -8.47 -0.21
C PHE A 159 -37.79 -9.58 -1.23
N HIS A 160 -38.08 -9.28 -2.50
CA HIS A 160 -37.81 -10.15 -3.63
C HIS A 160 -37.19 -9.34 -4.78
N LEU A 161 -36.28 -9.96 -5.52
CA LEU A 161 -35.70 -9.36 -6.72
C LEU A 161 -36.78 -9.26 -7.80
N LYS A 162 -36.96 -8.04 -8.32
CA LYS A 162 -37.83 -7.70 -9.44
C LYS A 162 -37.14 -7.94 -10.79
N VAL A 163 -35.83 -7.74 -10.84
CA VAL A 163 -35.01 -7.94 -12.05
C VAL A 163 -33.78 -8.82 -11.75
N ALA A 164 -33.19 -9.39 -12.79
CA ALA A 164 -31.94 -10.14 -12.66
C ALA A 164 -30.80 -9.21 -12.23
N VAL A 165 -29.83 -9.77 -11.50
CA VAL A 165 -28.66 -9.08 -10.96
C VAL A 165 -27.42 -9.54 -11.71
N ASP A 166 -26.53 -8.62 -12.05
CA ASP A 166 -25.22 -8.92 -12.63
C ASP A 166 -24.18 -9.14 -11.52
N THR A 167 -23.86 -10.40 -11.25
CA THR A 167 -22.95 -10.75 -10.16
C THR A 167 -21.49 -10.39 -10.43
N ASP A 168 -21.08 -10.33 -11.69
CA ASP A 168 -19.70 -10.00 -12.07
C ASP A 168 -19.48 -8.48 -11.93
N GLU A 169 -20.47 -7.69 -12.33
CA GLU A 169 -20.49 -6.24 -12.12
C GLU A 169 -20.53 -5.91 -10.61
N MET A 170 -21.37 -6.61 -9.83
CA MET A 170 -21.36 -6.47 -8.36
C MET A 170 -19.97 -6.70 -7.76
N GLU A 171 -19.27 -7.77 -8.16
CA GLU A 171 -17.92 -8.04 -7.63
C GLU A 171 -16.97 -6.89 -7.96
N THR A 172 -17.07 -6.32 -9.16
CA THR A 172 -16.28 -5.16 -9.58
C THR A 172 -16.58 -3.93 -8.73
N VAL A 173 -17.86 -3.62 -8.49
CA VAL A 173 -18.29 -2.51 -7.63
C VAL A 173 -17.80 -2.68 -6.19
N LEU A 174 -17.91 -3.88 -5.63
CA LEU A 174 -17.42 -4.17 -4.26
C LEU A 174 -15.89 -4.01 -4.14
N LYS A 175 -15.14 -4.31 -5.22
CA LYS A 175 -13.70 -4.02 -5.26
C LYS A 175 -13.44 -2.51 -5.31
N SER A 176 -14.20 -1.74 -6.08
CA SER A 176 -14.08 -0.27 -6.14
C SER A 176 -14.43 0.39 -4.82
N LEU A 177 -15.51 -0.03 -4.16
CA LEU A 177 -15.91 0.45 -2.84
C LEU A 177 -14.83 0.21 -1.77
N ASN A 178 -14.11 -0.91 -1.85
CA ASN A 178 -12.98 -1.17 -0.96
C ASN A 178 -11.81 -0.21 -1.18
N ARG A 179 -11.44 0.06 -2.44
CA ARG A 179 -10.41 1.07 -2.73
C ARG A 179 -10.85 2.44 -2.23
N GLN A 180 -12.14 2.75 -2.38
CA GLN A 180 -12.68 4.01 -1.90
C GLN A 180 -12.60 4.13 -0.38
N LEU A 181 -12.91 3.05 0.35
CA LEU A 181 -12.73 2.99 1.80
C LEU A 181 -11.29 3.30 2.20
N ASP A 182 -10.31 2.64 1.58
CA ASP A 182 -8.88 2.86 1.86
C ASP A 182 -8.48 4.33 1.60
N LYS A 183 -8.96 4.93 0.50
CA LYS A 183 -8.73 6.34 0.16
C LYS A 183 -9.31 7.30 1.19
N VAL A 184 -10.57 7.12 1.59
CA VAL A 184 -11.21 8.02 2.56
C VAL A 184 -10.65 7.85 3.97
N GLU A 185 -10.28 6.63 4.37
CA GLU A 185 -9.59 6.36 5.64
C GLU A 185 -8.25 7.10 5.69
N ARG A 186 -7.46 6.98 4.63
CA ARG A 186 -6.19 7.70 4.49
C ARG A 186 -6.41 9.21 4.50
N TRP A 187 -7.31 9.73 3.68
CA TRP A 187 -7.62 11.17 3.63
C TRP A 187 -8.03 11.75 4.98
N ASN A 188 -8.90 11.03 5.69
CA ASN A 188 -9.39 11.40 7.01
C ASN A 188 -8.23 11.48 8.02
N TYR A 189 -7.28 10.55 7.94
CA TYR A 189 -6.07 10.54 8.78
C TYR A 189 -5.11 11.68 8.46
N LEU A 190 -4.88 11.98 7.18
CA LEU A 190 -3.99 13.06 6.74
C LEU A 190 -4.41 14.46 7.23
N GLN A 191 -5.69 14.65 7.57
CA GLN A 191 -6.22 15.93 8.06
C GLN A 191 -5.47 16.48 9.27
N CYS A 192 -4.90 15.61 10.10
CA CYS A 192 -4.17 16.04 11.29
C CYS A 192 -2.80 16.64 11.00
N ASN A 193 -2.26 16.44 9.79
CA ASN A 193 -0.89 16.80 9.43
C ASN A 193 -0.82 17.67 8.16
N LEU A 194 -1.91 18.36 7.81
CA LEU A 194 -1.97 19.20 6.60
C LEU A 194 -0.90 20.30 6.60
N LYS A 195 -0.48 20.79 7.76
CA LYS A 195 0.56 21.81 7.88
C LYS A 195 1.92 21.27 7.45
N GLU A 196 2.32 20.12 7.98
CA GLU A 196 3.57 19.43 7.62
C GLU A 196 3.53 18.99 6.16
N LEU A 197 2.41 18.43 5.71
CA LEU A 197 2.20 18.02 4.32
C LEU A 197 2.27 19.19 3.35
N LYS A 198 1.77 20.37 3.72
CA LYS A 198 1.89 21.59 2.89
C LYS A 198 3.34 21.98 2.69
N GLU A 199 4.16 21.88 3.74
CA GLU A 199 5.61 22.14 3.65
C GLU A 199 6.34 21.12 2.78
N ARG A 200 5.84 19.89 2.67
CA ARG A 200 6.40 18.85 1.78
C ARG A 200 6.19 19.18 0.29
N LYS A 201 5.25 20.07 -0.09
CA LYS A 201 4.99 20.44 -1.49
C LYS A 201 6.23 21.01 -2.21
N LYS A 202 7.12 21.70 -1.50
CA LYS A 202 8.40 22.20 -2.09
C LYS A 202 9.35 21.08 -2.54
N LYS A 203 9.08 19.84 -2.14
CA LYS A 203 9.80 18.64 -2.59
C LYS A 203 9.15 17.99 -3.81
N ASP A 204 8.08 18.56 -4.37
CA ASP A 204 7.42 18.01 -5.56
C ASP A 204 8.37 17.99 -6.75
N ILE A 205 8.76 16.80 -7.19
CA ILE A 205 9.68 16.61 -8.29
C ILE A 205 8.98 16.31 -9.62
N ARG A 206 7.63 16.23 -9.66
CA ARG A 206 6.89 15.96 -10.92
C ARG A 206 7.23 16.92 -12.04
N PRO A 207 7.33 18.26 -11.83
CA PRO A 207 7.74 19.17 -12.89
C PRO A 207 9.12 18.84 -13.47
N TYR A 208 10.04 18.37 -12.64
CA TYR A 208 11.37 17.95 -13.09
C TYR A 208 11.31 16.66 -13.90
N LEU A 209 10.55 15.66 -13.46
CA LEU A 209 10.39 14.40 -14.20
C LEU A 209 9.70 14.61 -15.55
N HIS A 210 8.61 15.38 -15.56
CA HIS A 210 7.90 15.75 -16.78
C HIS A 210 8.82 16.48 -17.77
N TYR A 211 9.62 17.43 -17.26
CA TYR A 211 10.62 18.11 -18.08
C TYR A 211 11.69 17.16 -18.64
N LEU A 212 12.16 16.15 -17.90
CA LEU A 212 13.11 15.17 -18.44
C LEU A 212 12.51 14.34 -19.58
N GLU A 213 11.24 13.95 -19.47
CA GLU A 213 10.52 13.20 -20.50
C GLU A 213 10.32 14.05 -21.76
N GLU A 214 9.86 15.30 -21.60
CA GLU A 214 9.66 16.21 -22.72
C GLU A 214 10.98 16.64 -23.37
N ARG A 215 12.02 16.91 -22.57
CA ARG A 215 13.34 17.33 -23.07
C ARG A 215 13.92 16.33 -24.06
N GLN A 216 13.73 15.04 -23.85
CA GLN A 216 14.18 13.99 -24.79
C GLN A 216 13.51 14.13 -26.16
N ASN A 217 12.29 14.66 -26.23
CA ASN A 217 11.53 14.81 -27.46
C ASN A 217 11.88 16.10 -28.23
N PHE A 218 12.32 17.16 -27.55
CA PHE A 218 12.47 18.48 -28.17
C PHE A 218 13.92 18.99 -28.23
N CYS A 219 14.82 18.51 -27.37
CA CYS A 219 16.21 18.97 -27.39
C CYS A 219 17.09 17.99 -28.17
N SER A 220 17.48 18.40 -29.37
CA SER A 220 18.28 17.57 -30.31
C SER A 220 19.73 17.31 -29.88
N LYS A 221 20.19 17.91 -28.77
CA LYS A 221 21.59 17.89 -28.28
C LYS A 221 21.63 17.89 -26.75
N GLU A 222 22.83 17.77 -26.17
CA GLU A 222 23.07 17.92 -24.72
C GLU A 222 22.46 19.22 -24.14
N HIS A 223 22.28 20.26 -24.97
CA HIS A 223 21.68 21.53 -24.58
C HIS A 223 20.51 21.91 -25.50
N CYS A 224 19.45 22.44 -24.90
CA CYS A 224 18.32 23.03 -25.62
C CYS A 224 18.71 24.43 -26.14
N SER A 225 18.21 24.79 -27.32
CA SER A 225 18.32 26.13 -27.88
C SER A 225 17.45 27.13 -27.10
N GLU A 226 17.76 28.42 -27.22
CA GLU A 226 16.95 29.49 -26.60
C GLU A 226 15.47 29.43 -27.03
N ASN A 227 15.19 29.10 -28.29
CA ASN A 227 13.81 29.00 -28.78
C ASN A 227 13.07 27.82 -28.14
N GLU A 228 13.72 26.65 -28.06
CA GLU A 228 13.17 25.45 -27.39
C GLU A 228 12.88 25.75 -25.91
N LEU A 229 13.75 26.49 -25.21
CA LEU A 229 13.54 26.90 -23.82
C LEU A 229 12.41 27.92 -23.66
N VAL A 230 12.20 28.80 -24.65
CA VAL A 230 11.05 29.72 -24.66
C VAL A 230 9.74 28.97 -24.88
N GLU A 231 9.72 27.97 -25.76
CA GLU A 231 8.56 27.10 -25.99
C GLU A 231 8.20 26.31 -24.73
N ASN A 232 9.20 25.88 -23.96
CA ASN A 232 9.04 25.14 -22.70
C ASN A 232 9.01 26.05 -21.45
N LYS A 233 8.69 27.34 -21.61
CA LYS A 233 8.65 28.31 -20.51
C LYS A 233 7.83 27.82 -19.30
N LEU A 234 6.65 27.25 -19.55
CA LEU A 234 5.73 26.85 -18.48
C LEU A 234 6.35 25.80 -17.55
N GLU A 235 6.99 24.78 -18.09
CA GLU A 235 7.61 23.71 -17.30
C GLU A 235 8.83 24.22 -16.52
N LEU A 236 9.67 25.03 -17.14
CA LEU A 236 10.81 25.66 -16.46
C LEU A 236 10.38 26.55 -15.30
N LEU A 237 9.27 27.28 -15.44
CA LEU A 237 8.70 28.05 -14.34
C LEU A 237 8.15 27.16 -13.23
N LYS A 238 7.44 26.08 -13.54
CA LYS A 238 6.97 25.11 -12.53
C LYS A 238 8.11 24.51 -11.72
N ILE A 239 9.23 24.15 -12.37
CA ILE A 239 10.43 23.66 -11.66
C ILE A 239 10.99 24.73 -10.74
N CYS A 240 11.08 25.97 -11.23
CA CYS A 240 11.54 27.10 -10.44
C CYS A 240 10.64 27.39 -9.22
N GLU A 241 9.33 27.28 -9.40
CA GLU A 241 8.31 27.54 -8.37
C GLU A 241 8.41 26.61 -7.16
N ASN A 242 9.08 25.46 -7.29
CA ASN A 242 9.40 24.60 -6.15
C ASN A 242 10.38 25.24 -5.16
N TYR A 243 11.18 26.22 -5.61
CA TYR A 243 12.25 26.83 -4.81
C TYR A 243 12.00 28.28 -4.45
N GLN A 244 11.11 28.96 -5.17
CA GLN A 244 10.78 30.36 -4.93
C GLN A 244 9.37 30.70 -5.41
N ASN A 245 8.89 31.91 -5.13
CA ASN A 245 7.54 32.29 -5.53
C ASN A 245 7.41 32.47 -7.06
N PRO A 246 6.21 32.25 -7.64
CA PRO A 246 5.96 32.36 -9.08
C PRO A 246 6.39 33.69 -9.72
N THR A 247 6.20 34.81 -9.01
CA THR A 247 6.57 36.14 -9.53
C THR A 247 8.08 36.28 -9.68
N THR A 248 8.87 35.78 -8.73
CA THR A 248 10.34 35.79 -8.83
C THR A 248 10.82 34.91 -9.97
N CYS A 249 10.22 33.72 -10.17
CA CYS A 249 10.53 32.85 -11.30
C CYS A 249 10.31 33.54 -12.64
N GLU A 250 9.17 34.21 -12.84
CA GLU A 250 8.87 34.94 -14.07
C GLU A 250 9.87 36.08 -14.33
N ILE A 251 10.21 36.86 -13.30
CA ILE A 251 11.18 37.96 -13.42
C ILE A 251 12.57 37.43 -13.80
N GLU A 252 13.03 36.37 -13.14
CA GLU A 252 14.33 35.75 -13.38
C GLU A 252 14.39 35.13 -14.79
N PHE A 253 13.35 34.42 -15.21
CA PHE A 253 13.23 33.89 -16.57
C PHE A 253 13.33 35.00 -17.62
N LEU A 254 12.55 36.09 -17.46
CA LEU A 254 12.59 37.24 -18.36
C LEU A 254 13.96 37.93 -18.37
N HIS A 255 14.64 37.99 -17.23
CA HIS A 255 15.99 38.51 -17.11
C HIS A 255 16.99 37.68 -17.94
N HIS A 256 16.97 36.37 -17.78
CA HIS A 256 17.84 35.45 -18.52
C HIS A 256 17.53 35.45 -20.02
N LYS A 257 16.24 35.52 -20.41
CA LYS A 257 15.80 35.67 -21.80
C LYS A 257 16.35 36.94 -22.46
N ARG A 258 16.24 38.10 -21.80
CA ARG A 258 16.79 39.38 -22.31
C ARG A 258 18.30 39.34 -22.50
N LYS A 259 19.00 38.59 -21.64
CA LYS A 259 20.45 38.38 -21.70
C LYS A 259 20.90 37.25 -22.63
N LYS A 260 19.96 36.53 -23.29
CA LYS A 260 20.24 35.31 -24.08
C LYS A 260 21.02 34.25 -23.27
N SER A 261 20.54 34.01 -22.07
CA SER A 261 21.17 33.15 -21.06
C SER A 261 20.17 32.20 -20.38
N LEU A 262 19.09 31.80 -21.07
CA LEU A 262 18.09 30.86 -20.54
C LEU A 262 18.70 29.51 -20.16
N HIS A 263 19.76 29.07 -20.85
CA HIS A 263 20.51 27.87 -20.46
C HIS A 263 21.03 27.94 -19.01
N GLN A 264 21.37 29.13 -18.50
CA GLN A 264 21.82 29.31 -17.11
C GLN A 264 20.65 29.17 -16.13
N PHE A 265 19.50 29.73 -16.48
CA PHE A 265 18.25 29.57 -15.71
C PHE A 265 17.86 28.09 -15.64
N GLU A 266 17.80 27.42 -16.79
CA GLU A 266 17.54 25.99 -16.91
C GLU A 266 18.53 25.19 -16.06
N SER A 267 19.85 25.32 -16.32
CA SER A 267 20.88 24.55 -15.61
C SER A 267 20.80 24.72 -14.09
N HIS A 268 20.52 25.95 -13.62
CA HIS A 268 20.40 26.23 -12.19
C HIS A 268 19.28 25.42 -11.53
N TYR A 269 18.07 25.44 -12.11
CA TYR A 269 16.90 24.79 -11.54
C TYR A 269 16.85 23.27 -11.81
N ILE A 270 17.43 22.82 -12.92
CA ILE A 270 17.58 21.40 -13.23
C ILE A 270 18.57 20.73 -12.28
N GLU A 271 19.73 21.32 -12.00
CA GLU A 271 20.67 20.73 -11.05
C GLU A 271 20.10 20.69 -9.62
N LYS A 272 19.42 21.76 -9.18
CA LYS A 272 18.69 21.75 -7.89
C LYS A 272 17.66 20.62 -7.81
N SER A 273 16.90 20.39 -8.87
CA SER A 273 15.84 19.37 -8.90
C SER A 273 16.40 17.96 -9.02
N LYS A 274 17.48 17.79 -9.76
CA LYS A 274 18.27 16.55 -9.80
C LYS A 274 18.84 16.22 -8.42
N GLU A 275 19.36 17.20 -7.69
CA GLU A 275 19.80 17.01 -6.31
C GLU A 275 18.65 16.61 -5.39
N ALA A 276 17.48 17.26 -5.52
CA ALA A 276 16.29 16.91 -4.76
C ALA A 276 15.80 15.48 -5.06
N TYR A 277 15.71 15.10 -6.35
CA TYR A 277 15.38 13.74 -6.79
C TYR A 277 16.36 12.71 -6.24
N ASN A 278 17.66 12.97 -6.37
CA ASN A 278 18.69 12.04 -5.91
C ASN A 278 18.67 11.81 -4.38
N LYS A 279 18.10 12.72 -3.58
CA LYS A 279 17.98 12.52 -2.13
C LYS A 279 17.06 11.35 -1.78
N PHE A 280 16.04 11.05 -2.58
CA PHE A 280 15.15 9.89 -2.36
C PHE A 280 15.84 8.53 -2.56
N PHE A 281 17.07 8.52 -3.09
CA PHE A 281 17.78 7.30 -3.45
C PHE A 281 19.16 7.20 -2.80
N LYS A 282 19.50 8.15 -1.92
CA LYS A 282 20.80 8.22 -1.26
C LYS A 282 20.67 7.88 0.21
N ILE A 283 21.63 7.11 0.70
CA ILE A 283 21.74 6.84 2.14
C ILE A 283 22.09 8.13 2.90
N ASP A 284 21.25 8.50 3.87
CA ASP A 284 21.36 9.75 4.66
C ASP A 284 22.09 9.55 6.01
N VAL A 285 21.88 8.42 6.69
CA VAL A 285 22.45 8.13 8.02
C VAL A 285 23.04 6.73 8.01
N LEU A 286 24.30 6.58 8.42
CA LEU A 286 24.99 5.29 8.37
C LEU A 286 25.42 4.81 9.74
N ASN A 287 24.70 3.80 10.21
CA ASN A 287 25.28 2.81 11.09
C ASN A 287 26.36 2.04 10.31
N LYS A 288 27.49 1.78 10.97
CA LYS A 288 28.55 0.94 10.43
C LYS A 288 28.27 -0.51 10.79
N TRP A 289 28.29 -1.39 9.78
CA TRP A 289 27.95 -2.80 9.93
C TRP A 289 29.19 -3.67 9.78
N ASN A 290 29.17 -4.83 10.43
CA ASN A 290 30.23 -5.81 10.21
C ASN A 290 30.02 -6.44 8.84
N CYS A 291 31.04 -6.38 8.00
CA CYS A 291 31.01 -7.03 6.70
C CYS A 291 32.09 -8.08 6.59
N HIS A 292 31.77 -9.18 5.91
CA HIS A 292 32.75 -10.18 5.54
C HIS A 292 32.48 -10.65 4.12
N LYS A 293 33.52 -11.14 3.46
CA LYS A 293 33.43 -11.67 2.10
C LYS A 293 33.62 -13.19 2.16
N GLU A 294 32.68 -13.94 1.61
CA GLU A 294 32.84 -15.37 1.31
C GLU A 294 32.76 -15.53 -0.21
N GLU A 295 33.85 -16.01 -0.81
CA GLU A 295 33.99 -16.07 -2.27
C GLU A 295 33.76 -14.69 -2.93
N GLU A 296 32.73 -14.56 -3.77
CA GLU A 296 32.31 -13.32 -4.43
C GLU A 296 31.10 -12.65 -3.77
N ILE A 297 30.67 -13.14 -2.61
CA ILE A 297 29.53 -12.62 -1.88
C ILE A 297 30.01 -11.79 -0.69
N THR A 298 29.56 -10.54 -0.62
CA THR A 298 29.70 -9.68 0.57
C THR A 298 28.47 -9.83 1.45
N TYR A 299 28.69 -10.29 2.67
CA TYR A 299 27.68 -10.37 3.72
C TYR A 299 27.76 -9.15 4.63
N ILE A 300 26.63 -8.48 4.84
CA ILE A 300 26.48 -7.35 5.76
C ILE A 300 25.66 -7.84 6.96
N GLU A 301 26.30 -7.97 8.12
CA GLU A 301 25.65 -8.45 9.35
C GLU A 301 24.96 -7.31 10.09
N VAL A 302 23.64 -7.43 10.27
CA VAL A 302 22.82 -6.50 11.03
C VAL A 302 22.39 -7.18 12.33
N PRO A 303 23.00 -6.84 13.48
CA PRO A 303 22.58 -7.38 14.76
C PRO A 303 21.19 -6.87 15.12
N TYR A 304 20.31 -7.74 15.60
CA TYR A 304 18.98 -7.34 16.04
C TYR A 304 18.56 -8.05 17.33
N TYR A 305 17.72 -7.37 18.11
CA TYR A 305 17.15 -7.85 19.35
C TYR A 305 15.62 -7.81 19.26
N ILE A 306 14.99 -8.94 19.54
CA ILE A 306 13.54 -9.08 19.67
C ILE A 306 13.18 -9.58 21.05
N ASP A 307 12.17 -8.96 21.65
CA ASP A 307 11.63 -9.38 22.93
C ASP A 307 10.73 -10.62 22.78
N GLU A 308 10.34 -11.21 23.92
CA GLU A 308 9.45 -12.38 23.94
C GLU A 308 8.07 -12.09 23.33
N LYS A 309 7.57 -10.84 23.49
CA LYS A 309 6.29 -10.44 22.90
C LYS A 309 6.35 -10.48 21.38
N PHE A 310 7.46 -10.05 20.78
CA PHE A 310 7.66 -10.11 19.35
C PHE A 310 7.82 -11.54 18.86
N LYS A 311 8.61 -12.36 19.54
CA LYS A 311 8.74 -13.79 19.23
C LYS A 311 7.39 -14.51 19.21
N LEU A 312 6.49 -14.19 20.16
CA LEU A 312 5.14 -14.76 20.19
C LEU A 312 4.29 -14.31 19.00
N LYS A 313 4.41 -13.05 18.56
CA LYS A 313 3.64 -12.50 17.42
C LYS A 313 4.06 -13.11 16.07
N ILE A 314 5.31 -13.52 15.94
CA ILE A 314 5.83 -14.19 14.74
C ILE A 314 5.71 -15.72 14.80
N ASP A 315 4.81 -16.23 15.65
CA ASP A 315 4.55 -17.65 15.88
C ASP A 315 5.82 -18.48 16.16
N GLN A 316 6.82 -17.85 16.80
CA GLN A 316 8.14 -18.44 17.08
C GLN A 316 8.91 -18.92 15.85
N ASN A 317 8.46 -18.61 14.63
CA ASN A 317 9.17 -18.97 13.40
C ASN A 317 10.17 -17.87 13.01
N ILE A 318 11.19 -17.73 13.85
CA ILE A 318 12.21 -16.70 13.68
C ILE A 318 13.01 -16.89 12.39
N GLU A 319 13.34 -18.13 12.04
CA GLU A 319 14.12 -18.46 10.83
C GLU A 319 13.39 -18.03 9.56
N TYR A 320 12.07 -18.24 9.50
CA TYR A 320 11.28 -17.79 8.36
C TYR A 320 11.18 -16.26 8.30
N PHE A 321 10.98 -15.60 9.45
CA PHE A 321 11.00 -14.15 9.55
C PHE A 321 12.35 -13.58 9.04
N GLU A 322 13.46 -14.10 9.53
CA GLU A 322 14.80 -13.68 9.13
C GLU A 322 15.02 -13.91 7.64
N SER A 323 14.76 -15.13 7.14
CA SER A 323 14.89 -15.46 5.73
C SER A 323 14.04 -14.57 4.84
N PHE A 324 12.84 -14.20 5.27
CA PHE A 324 11.96 -13.29 4.55
C PHE A 324 12.58 -11.90 4.42
N VAL A 325 13.06 -11.34 5.52
CA VAL A 325 13.64 -9.98 5.54
C VAL A 325 14.97 -9.95 4.78
N GLU A 326 15.86 -10.94 5.01
CA GLU A 326 17.15 -11.06 4.32
C GLU A 326 16.99 -11.14 2.80
N LYS A 327 16.02 -11.93 2.29
CA LYS A 327 15.76 -12.06 0.84
C LYS A 327 15.32 -10.76 0.17
N ARG A 328 14.80 -9.80 0.93
CA ARG A 328 14.35 -8.50 0.43
C ARG A 328 15.48 -7.48 0.37
N TRP A 329 16.49 -7.67 1.21
CA TRP A 329 17.69 -6.86 1.26
C TRP A 329 18.94 -7.59 0.75
N GLY A 330 18.77 -8.73 0.10
CA GLY A 330 19.86 -9.56 -0.43
C GLY A 330 19.63 -9.88 -1.90
N GLN A 331 20.58 -9.52 -2.76
CA GLN A 331 20.52 -9.77 -4.19
C GLN A 331 21.94 -9.94 -4.76
N GLY A 332 22.14 -11.01 -5.54
CA GLY A 332 23.41 -11.27 -6.22
C GLY A 332 24.60 -11.33 -5.24
N PRO A 333 25.68 -10.57 -5.47
CA PRO A 333 26.90 -10.62 -4.67
C PRO A 333 26.79 -9.86 -3.34
N ILE A 334 25.65 -9.27 -2.99
CA ILE A 334 25.47 -8.55 -1.73
C ILE A 334 24.30 -9.18 -0.98
N GLN A 335 24.56 -9.65 0.24
CA GLN A 335 23.59 -10.32 1.08
C GLN A 335 23.52 -9.64 2.44
N ILE A 336 22.31 -9.44 2.95
CA ILE A 336 22.09 -8.99 4.33
C ILE A 336 21.86 -10.22 5.20
N LYS A 337 22.51 -10.23 6.37
CA LYS A 337 22.36 -11.29 7.37
C LYS A 337 21.89 -10.71 8.68
N LEU A 338 20.72 -11.14 9.13
CA LEU A 338 20.18 -10.78 10.43
C LEU A 338 20.83 -11.68 11.48
N LYS A 339 21.39 -11.06 12.52
CA LYS A 339 22.07 -11.78 13.60
C LYS A 339 21.39 -11.50 14.93
N GLN A 340 20.60 -12.44 15.41
CA GLN A 340 19.93 -12.29 16.69
C GLN A 340 20.95 -12.19 17.83
N VAL A 341 20.84 -11.16 18.65
CA VAL A 341 21.59 -11.04 19.90
C VAL A 341 20.71 -11.39 21.09
N HIS A 342 21.26 -12.09 22.08
CA HIS A 342 20.51 -12.52 23.27
C HIS A 342 20.32 -11.42 24.32
N LYS A 343 21.09 -10.33 24.21
CA LYS A 343 21.00 -9.16 25.08
C LYS A 343 20.95 -7.92 24.23
N GLU A 344 20.19 -6.95 24.71
CA GLU A 344 20.13 -5.63 24.12
C GLU A 344 21.52 -4.98 24.09
N THR A 345 21.92 -4.44 22.94
CA THR A 345 23.19 -3.72 22.78
C THR A 345 22.92 -2.42 22.04
N GLU A 346 23.79 -1.42 22.23
CA GLU A 346 23.67 -0.12 21.56
C GLU A 346 23.74 -0.19 20.03
N LYS A 347 24.29 -1.30 19.48
CA LYS A 347 24.40 -1.52 18.03
C LYS A 347 23.29 -2.38 17.44
N ALA A 348 22.47 -3.01 18.28
CA ALA A 348 21.43 -3.90 17.80
C ALA A 348 20.18 -3.12 17.41
N VAL A 349 19.59 -3.48 16.27
CA VAL A 349 18.25 -3.04 15.87
C VAL A 349 17.23 -3.60 16.86
N ARG A 350 16.34 -2.77 17.37
CA ARG A 350 15.37 -3.12 18.40
C ARG A 350 13.96 -2.87 17.90
N VAL A 351 13.03 -3.71 18.32
CA VAL A 351 11.61 -3.49 18.07
C VAL A 351 10.92 -3.01 19.34
N GLN A 352 10.16 -1.93 19.23
CA GLN A 352 9.24 -1.46 20.26
C GLN A 352 7.80 -1.51 19.76
N TRP A 353 6.92 -2.11 20.54
CA TRP A 353 5.51 -2.19 20.20
C TRP A 353 4.81 -0.85 20.39
N ASN A 354 4.01 -0.47 19.40
CA ASN A 354 3.22 0.75 19.42
C ASN A 354 1.73 0.45 19.20
N LYS A 355 0.88 0.96 20.11
CA LYS A 355 -0.57 0.71 20.11
C LYS A 355 -1.38 1.79 19.41
N SER A 356 -0.85 3.01 19.39
CA SER A 356 -1.60 4.21 19.03
C SER A 356 -1.25 4.73 17.64
N SER A 357 -0.57 3.92 16.85
CA SER A 357 0.46 4.43 15.97
C SER A 357 0.84 3.39 14.93
N VAL A 358 1.31 3.92 13.81
CA VAL A 358 1.80 3.16 12.67
C VAL A 358 3.26 2.79 12.90
N SER A 359 3.80 1.88 12.10
CA SER A 359 5.23 1.58 12.23
C SER A 359 6.08 2.75 11.73
N PHE A 360 7.23 2.98 12.36
CA PHE A 360 8.20 4.01 11.97
C PHE A 360 9.57 3.76 12.64
N VAL A 361 10.62 4.42 12.15
CA VAL A 361 11.94 4.51 12.80
C VAL A 361 12.15 5.91 13.38
N GLU A 362 12.60 5.99 14.63
CA GLU A 362 12.91 7.28 15.25
C GLU A 362 14.16 7.92 14.63
N TYR A 363 14.05 9.17 14.17
CA TYR A 363 15.20 9.91 13.63
C TYR A 363 16.34 10.08 14.65
N ALA A 364 16.00 10.30 15.93
CA ALA A 364 16.98 10.46 17.00
C ALA A 364 17.63 9.13 17.43
N HIS A 365 16.94 8.01 17.20
CA HIS A 365 17.39 6.67 17.57
C HIS A 365 17.17 5.70 16.40
N PRO A 366 17.99 5.77 15.35
CA PRO A 366 17.74 5.08 14.07
C PRO A 366 17.88 3.54 14.16
N LEU A 367 18.14 2.99 15.34
CA LEU A 367 18.17 1.55 15.62
C LEU A 367 16.89 1.05 16.31
N ILE A 368 15.90 1.92 16.54
CA ILE A 368 14.62 1.54 17.16
C ILE A 368 13.53 1.59 16.09
N ILE A 369 12.98 0.43 15.78
CA ILE A 369 11.79 0.27 14.95
C ILE A 369 10.57 0.20 15.87
N HIS A 370 9.68 1.18 15.77
CA HIS A 370 8.37 1.12 16.39
C HIS A 370 7.45 0.31 15.48
N MET A 371 6.86 -0.77 15.97
CA MET A 371 5.97 -1.65 15.21
C MET A 371 4.54 -1.56 15.72
N SER A 372 3.58 -1.37 14.82
CA SER A 372 2.16 -1.36 15.17
C SER A 372 1.68 -2.74 15.65
N GLU A 373 1.02 -2.81 16.81
CA GLU A 373 0.53 -4.07 17.40
C GLU A 373 -0.59 -4.73 16.58
N GLY A 374 -1.32 -3.93 15.81
CA GLY A 374 -2.49 -4.33 15.02
C GLY A 374 -2.16 -5.00 13.70
N LEU A 375 -0.88 -5.25 13.39
CA LEU A 375 -0.49 -5.88 12.14
C LEU A 375 -0.68 -7.40 12.18
N SER A 376 -1.27 -7.97 11.13
CA SER A 376 -1.18 -9.39 10.83
C SER A 376 0.26 -9.82 10.56
N TYR A 377 0.54 -11.10 10.78
CA TYR A 377 1.88 -11.67 10.66
C TYR A 377 2.57 -11.35 9.32
N LYS A 378 1.85 -11.57 8.21
CA LYS A 378 2.38 -11.30 6.87
C LYS A 378 2.83 -9.85 6.74
N ARG A 379 1.99 -8.92 7.18
CA ARG A 379 2.22 -7.48 7.02
C ARG A 379 3.26 -6.95 7.99
N LEU A 380 3.32 -7.52 9.19
CA LEU A 380 4.40 -7.29 10.14
C LEU A 380 5.77 -7.57 9.52
N MET A 381 5.96 -8.70 8.84
CA MET A 381 7.25 -9.03 8.21
C MET A 381 7.65 -8.02 7.14
N LEU A 382 6.68 -7.61 6.32
CA LEU A 382 6.91 -6.70 5.21
C LEU A 382 7.20 -5.28 5.67
N ILE A 383 6.40 -4.78 6.62
CA ILE A 383 6.62 -3.48 7.24
C ILE A 383 7.95 -3.49 7.99
N TYR A 384 8.28 -4.54 8.75
CA TYR A 384 9.60 -4.65 9.38
C TYR A 384 10.74 -4.57 8.35
N ALA A 385 10.61 -5.24 7.19
CA ALA A 385 11.62 -5.17 6.14
C ALA A 385 11.75 -3.74 5.57
N HIS A 386 10.65 -3.02 5.41
CA HIS A 386 10.65 -1.61 5.01
C HIS A 386 11.31 -0.70 6.07
N GLU A 387 10.89 -0.80 7.33
CA GLU A 387 11.47 -0.03 8.43
C GLU A 387 12.97 -0.33 8.62
N LEU A 388 13.39 -1.58 8.41
CA LEU A 388 14.80 -1.95 8.40
C LEU A 388 15.58 -1.15 7.34
N GLY A 389 14.96 -0.79 6.21
CA GLY A 389 15.57 0.09 5.22
C GLY A 389 15.92 1.46 5.77
N HIS A 390 15.04 2.06 6.58
CA HIS A 390 15.34 3.31 7.28
C HIS A 390 16.48 3.16 8.29
N VAL A 391 16.54 2.01 8.99
CA VAL A 391 17.67 1.67 9.89
C VAL A 391 18.99 1.55 9.12
N LEU A 392 18.94 1.02 7.89
CA LEU A 392 20.05 0.95 6.95
C LEU A 392 20.37 2.31 6.30
N GLY A 393 19.54 3.32 6.55
CA GLY A 393 19.74 4.71 6.17
C GLY A 393 19.07 5.13 4.86
N PHE A 394 18.21 4.28 4.28
CA PHE A 394 17.46 4.62 3.08
C PHE A 394 16.22 5.43 3.42
N PRO A 395 15.96 6.55 2.72
CA PRO A 395 14.71 7.27 2.85
C PRO A 395 13.58 6.51 2.13
N ASP A 396 12.34 6.92 2.40
CA ASP A 396 11.22 6.55 1.53
C ASP A 396 11.46 7.04 0.11
N CYS A 397 11.00 6.25 -0.86
CA CYS A 397 11.03 6.63 -2.27
C CYS A 397 9.65 7.02 -2.82
N TYR A 398 8.74 7.48 -1.95
CA TYR A 398 7.51 8.15 -2.34
C TYR A 398 7.52 9.61 -1.91
N LEU A 399 6.61 10.41 -2.48
CA LEU A 399 6.31 11.74 -1.98
C LEU A 399 4.82 11.89 -1.67
N GLU A 400 4.53 12.47 -0.51
CA GLU A 400 3.19 12.87 -0.10
C GLU A 400 3.19 14.34 0.36
N PHE A 401 2.27 15.14 -0.16
CA PHE A 401 2.10 16.54 0.24
C PHE A 401 0.67 17.03 0.04
N TYR A 402 0.34 18.13 0.72
CA TYR A 402 -0.97 18.77 0.63
C TYR A 402 -0.91 20.00 -0.29
N GLU A 403 -1.82 20.06 -1.26
CA GLU A 403 -1.97 21.20 -2.16
C GLU A 403 -3.15 22.08 -1.74
N GLU A 404 -2.83 23.17 -1.05
CA GLU A 404 -3.83 24.07 -0.47
C GLU A 404 -4.80 24.68 -1.50
N LYS A 405 -4.34 24.95 -2.73
CA LYS A 405 -5.18 25.56 -3.78
C LYS A 405 -6.37 24.67 -4.14
N HIS A 406 -6.15 23.36 -4.27
CA HIS A 406 -7.17 22.38 -4.65
C HIS A 406 -7.74 21.62 -3.44
N LYS A 407 -7.12 21.77 -2.25
CA LYS A 407 -7.52 21.13 -0.99
C LYS A 407 -7.48 19.59 -1.03
N HIS A 408 -6.49 19.04 -1.73
CA HIS A 408 -6.22 17.61 -1.77
C HIS A 408 -4.80 17.29 -1.29
N SER A 409 -4.59 16.04 -0.87
CA SER A 409 -3.27 15.44 -0.76
C SER A 409 -2.90 14.77 -2.09
N VAL A 410 -1.63 14.86 -2.45
CA VAL A 410 -1.03 14.20 -3.62
C VAL A 410 -0.03 13.19 -3.11
N TYR A 411 -0.12 11.95 -3.60
CA TYR A 411 0.81 10.86 -3.29
C TYR A 411 1.31 10.19 -4.57
N TYR A 412 2.61 9.94 -4.66
CA TYR A 412 3.19 9.11 -5.74
C TYR A 412 4.51 8.43 -5.33
N ASP A 413 4.75 7.24 -5.90
CA ASP A 413 5.96 6.44 -5.80
C ASP A 413 6.95 6.86 -6.92
N LEU A 414 8.23 6.99 -6.58
CA LEU A 414 9.27 7.40 -7.54
C LEU A 414 9.88 6.24 -8.33
N ASP A 415 9.73 5.02 -7.82
CA ASP A 415 10.33 3.79 -8.37
C ASP A 415 9.28 2.67 -8.44
N PHE A 416 8.10 3.01 -8.96
CA PHE A 416 6.91 2.16 -8.99
C PHE A 416 7.15 0.85 -9.77
N ASP A 417 7.81 0.93 -10.92
CA ASP A 417 7.92 -0.20 -11.87
C ASP A 417 8.89 -1.29 -11.41
N GLN A 418 9.81 -0.99 -10.50
CA GLN A 418 10.87 -1.91 -10.10
C GLN A 418 10.52 -2.74 -8.86
N GLY A 419 9.38 -2.46 -8.21
CA GLY A 419 9.00 -3.09 -6.94
C GLY A 419 10.00 -2.75 -5.83
N ASN A 420 10.37 -1.48 -5.71
CA ASN A 420 11.31 -1.01 -4.69
C ASN A 420 10.67 -1.08 -3.30
N LEU A 421 11.31 -1.83 -2.37
CA LEU A 421 10.83 -2.02 -1.01
C LEU A 421 10.64 -0.71 -0.20
N MET A 422 11.36 0.35 -0.56
CA MET A 422 11.22 1.67 0.09
C MET A 422 10.07 2.51 -0.46
N CYS A 423 9.41 2.05 -1.53
CA CYS A 423 8.23 2.68 -2.14
C CYS A 423 7.00 1.79 -1.96
N ASP A 424 7.22 0.48 -1.95
CA ASP A 424 6.17 -0.52 -2.11
C ASP A 424 6.15 -1.50 -0.95
N THR A 425 4.93 -1.74 -0.45
CA THR A 425 4.63 -2.78 0.53
C THR A 425 3.89 -3.94 -0.13
N ASP A 426 4.23 -4.25 -1.38
CA ASP A 426 3.93 -5.51 -2.02
C ASP A 426 4.88 -6.62 -1.52
N PHE A 427 4.35 -7.84 -1.38
CA PHE A 427 5.14 -8.97 -0.88
C PHE A 427 6.29 -9.38 -1.81
N THR A 428 6.27 -8.97 -3.07
CA THR A 428 7.31 -9.23 -4.06
C THR A 428 8.40 -8.16 -4.09
N ALA A 429 8.15 -7.01 -3.46
CA ALA A 429 9.07 -5.89 -3.45
C ALA A 429 10.43 -6.25 -2.83
N ARG A 430 11.50 -5.67 -3.37
CA ARG A 430 12.89 -5.89 -2.94
C ARG A 430 13.68 -4.59 -2.97
N ALA A 431 14.77 -4.54 -2.23
CA ALA A 431 15.75 -3.48 -2.35
C ALA A 431 16.45 -3.59 -3.71
N PRO A 432 16.49 -2.53 -4.52
CA PRO A 432 17.19 -2.56 -5.79
C PRO A 432 18.71 -2.67 -5.58
N MET A 433 19.42 -3.23 -6.56
CA MET A 433 20.86 -3.48 -6.46
C MET A 433 21.67 -2.21 -6.13
N TYR A 434 21.30 -1.05 -6.69
CA TYR A 434 22.00 0.20 -6.43
C TYR A 434 21.86 0.70 -4.98
N TYR A 435 20.85 0.24 -4.23
CA TYR A 435 20.81 0.44 -2.77
C TYR A 435 21.85 -0.45 -2.09
N LEU A 436 21.88 -1.74 -2.43
CA LEU A 436 22.82 -2.69 -1.82
C LEU A 436 24.28 -2.30 -2.07
N GLU A 437 24.60 -1.80 -3.26
CA GLU A 437 25.92 -1.26 -3.60
C GLU A 437 26.29 -0.05 -2.73
N GLN A 438 25.37 0.91 -2.57
CA GLN A 438 25.58 2.05 -1.67
C GLN A 438 25.78 1.59 -0.22
N LEU A 439 25.01 0.59 0.23
CA LEU A 439 25.12 0.07 1.58
C LEU A 439 26.47 -0.61 1.81
N ARG A 440 26.93 -1.45 0.87
CA ARG A 440 28.26 -2.06 0.90
C ARG A 440 29.35 -0.98 0.97
N ASP A 441 29.31 -0.02 0.05
CA ASP A 441 30.37 0.98 -0.11
C ASP A 441 30.45 1.95 1.06
N LYS A 442 29.32 2.24 1.71
CA LYS A 442 29.25 3.23 2.78
C LYS A 442 29.19 2.63 4.19
N ALA A 443 28.64 1.43 4.37
CA ALA A 443 28.38 0.88 5.70
C ALA A 443 29.37 -0.20 6.14
N CYS A 444 30.03 -0.88 5.19
CA CYS A 444 31.10 -1.81 5.54
C CYS A 444 32.33 -1.09 6.09
N GLN A 445 32.89 -1.65 7.16
CA GLN A 445 34.17 -1.25 7.75
C GLN A 445 35.25 -2.29 7.47
#